data_AF-A0A943A248-F1
#
_entry.id   AF-A0A943A248-F1
#
_cell.length_a   1.000
_cell.length_b   1.000
_cell.length_c   1.000
_cell.angle_alpha   90.00
_cell.angle_beta   90.00
_cell.angle_gamma   90.00
#
_symmetry.space_group_name_H-M   'P 1'
#
loop_
_entity.id
_entity.type
_entity.pdbx_description
1 polymer ?
#
loop_
_entity_poly.entity_id
_entity_poly.type
_entity_poly.pdbx_seq_one_letter_code
_entity_poly.pdbx_strand_id
1 'polypeptide(L)'
;MQASRVEAIRSFFGKCPFLKDGALNIDYSGEKPIQYSIDTMPVADPVVRKYSDGGTLRQQAFAFTSTEFYSEDIIDQINACGFYEQLEEWIEIQSKKGNLPSIKGIQSMEVLSPGYLFDAEQGIARYQIQCRILYLKEI
;
A
#
# COMPACT_ATOMS: atom_id res chain seq x y z
N MET A 1 23.48 0.17 -4.41
CA MET A 1 22.39 0.76 -5.22
C MET A 1 21.34 1.29 -4.27
N GLN A 2 20.79 2.47 -4.51
CA GLN A 2 19.63 2.94 -3.76
C GLN A 2 18.41 2.15 -4.26
N ALA A 3 17.73 1.44 -3.35
CA ALA A 3 16.48 0.74 -3.66
C ALA A 3 15.46 1.73 -4.24
N SER A 4 14.64 1.27 -5.19
CA SER A 4 13.56 2.12 -5.73
C SER A 4 12.53 2.45 -4.64
N ARG A 5 11.76 3.54 -4.77
CA ARG A 5 10.72 3.86 -3.78
C ARG A 5 9.69 2.73 -3.62
N VAL A 6 9.36 2.06 -4.72
CA VAL A 6 8.41 0.93 -4.73
C VAL A 6 9.01 -0.27 -3.99
N GLU A 7 10.30 -0.55 -4.16
CA GLU A 7 11.00 -1.58 -3.40
C GLU A 7 11.08 -1.26 -1.89
N ALA A 8 11.27 0.02 -1.53
CA ALA A 8 11.22 0.45 -0.13
C ALA A 8 9.83 0.29 0.48
N ILE A 9 8.76 0.63 -0.27
CA ILE A 9 7.36 0.41 0.14
C ILE A 9 7.10 -1.09 0.33
N ARG A 10 7.44 -1.91 -0.66
CA ARG A 10 7.31 -3.38 -0.58
C ARG A 10 8.04 -3.95 0.65
N SER A 11 9.27 -3.53 0.88
CA SER A 11 10.08 -3.98 2.03
C SER A 11 9.48 -3.55 3.38
N PHE A 12 8.76 -2.42 3.41
CA PHE A 12 8.02 -1.96 4.58
C PHE A 12 6.80 -2.86 4.83
N PHE A 13 5.97 -3.11 3.82
CA PHE A 13 4.80 -3.99 3.95
C PHE A 13 5.18 -5.45 4.25
N GLY A 14 6.34 -5.92 3.81
CA GLY A 14 6.87 -7.24 4.17
C GLY A 14 7.15 -7.42 5.68
N LYS A 15 7.07 -6.36 6.49
CA LYS A 15 7.16 -6.41 7.96
C LYS A 15 5.79 -6.38 8.64
N CYS A 16 4.71 -6.29 7.88
CA CYS A 16 3.35 -6.31 8.43
C CYS A 16 3.05 -7.70 8.99
N PRO A 17 2.69 -7.82 10.29
CA PRO A 17 2.49 -9.12 10.93
C PRO A 17 1.19 -9.82 10.51
N PHE A 18 0.30 -9.12 9.80
CA PHE A 18 -1.02 -9.62 9.41
C PHE A 18 -1.02 -10.29 8.03
N LEU A 19 0.08 -10.21 7.29
CA LEU A 19 0.17 -10.88 5.99
C LEU A 19 0.18 -12.40 6.20
N LYS A 20 -0.68 -13.09 5.45
CA LYS A 20 -0.70 -14.56 5.38
C LYS A 20 0.55 -15.03 4.62
N ASP A 21 0.89 -16.31 4.76
CA ASP A 21 1.97 -16.93 3.99
C ASP A 21 1.72 -16.77 2.48
N GLY A 22 2.60 -16.03 1.79
CA GLY A 22 2.42 -15.68 0.38
C GLY A 22 3.52 -14.74 -0.14
N ALA A 23 3.60 -14.57 -1.46
CA ALA A 23 4.54 -13.65 -2.07
C ALA A 23 3.97 -12.21 -2.08
N LEU A 24 4.76 -11.24 -1.60
CA LEU A 24 4.52 -9.81 -1.83
C LEU A 24 5.27 -9.38 -3.09
N ASN A 25 4.52 -9.12 -4.16
CA ASN A 25 5.00 -8.76 -5.49
C ASN A 25 4.93 -7.23 -5.72
N ILE A 26 5.37 -6.78 -6.89
CA ILE A 26 5.28 -5.39 -7.34
C ILE A 26 4.63 -5.40 -8.72
N ASP A 27 3.58 -4.59 -8.92
CA ASP A 27 2.82 -4.46 -10.18
C ASP A 27 2.43 -5.82 -10.80
N TYR A 28 2.18 -6.84 -9.96
CA TYR A 28 1.86 -8.20 -10.37
C TYR A 28 1.06 -8.93 -9.29
N SER A 29 -0.22 -9.19 -9.57
CA SER A 29 -0.98 -10.23 -8.88
C SER A 29 -0.92 -11.49 -9.72
N GLY A 30 -0.19 -12.52 -9.30
CA GLY A 30 -0.18 -13.79 -10.01
C GLY A 30 -1.52 -14.51 -9.98
N GLU A 31 -1.61 -15.59 -10.74
CA GLU A 31 -2.89 -16.28 -11.02
C GLU A 31 -3.41 -17.14 -9.85
N LYS A 32 -2.60 -17.35 -8.80
CA LYS A 32 -2.92 -18.26 -7.68
C LYS A 32 -3.02 -17.48 -6.37
N PRO A 33 -4.20 -17.41 -5.73
CA PRO A 33 -4.31 -16.93 -4.35
C PRO A 33 -3.49 -17.82 -3.39
N ILE A 34 -2.93 -17.33 -2.29
CA ILE A 34 -2.98 -15.97 -1.75
C ILE A 34 -1.74 -15.19 -2.21
N GLN A 35 -1.94 -13.99 -2.78
CA GLN A 35 -0.86 -13.12 -3.24
C GLN A 35 -1.11 -11.67 -2.91
N TYR A 36 -0.03 -10.91 -2.79
CA TYR A 36 -0.06 -9.48 -2.52
C TYR A 36 0.74 -8.71 -3.56
N SER A 37 0.35 -7.48 -3.86
CA SER A 37 1.13 -6.58 -4.71
C SER A 37 1.13 -5.14 -4.21
N ILE A 38 2.22 -4.44 -4.49
CA ILE A 38 2.28 -2.97 -4.43
C ILE A 38 2.17 -2.46 -5.87
N ASP A 39 1.09 -1.75 -6.15
CA ASP A 39 0.78 -1.28 -7.50
C ASP A 39 0.90 0.25 -7.54
N THR A 40 1.72 0.80 -8.42
CA THR A 40 1.88 2.25 -8.52
C THR A 40 0.62 2.92 -9.07
N MET A 41 0.20 4.05 -8.47
CA MET A 41 -0.99 4.77 -8.90
C MET A 41 -0.64 6.15 -9.46
N PRO A 42 -1.37 6.63 -10.48
CA PRO A 42 -1.25 8.01 -10.93
C PRO A 42 -1.71 8.97 -9.83
N VAL A 43 -1.05 10.13 -9.76
CA VAL A 43 -1.48 11.26 -8.93
C VAL A 43 -1.60 12.49 -9.81
N ALA A 44 -2.66 13.27 -9.63
CA ALA A 44 -2.85 14.51 -10.39
C ALA A 44 -1.72 15.52 -10.10
N ASP A 45 -1.35 15.67 -8.82
CA ASP A 45 -0.36 16.64 -8.36
C ASP A 45 0.82 15.97 -7.64
N PRO A 46 1.91 15.60 -8.33
CA PRO A 46 3.09 15.00 -7.69
C PRO A 46 3.82 15.96 -6.74
N VAL A 47 3.65 17.27 -6.88
CA VAL A 47 4.23 18.31 -6.01
C VAL A 47 3.10 18.92 -5.18
N VAL A 48 3.06 18.56 -3.90
CA VAL A 48 2.03 19.03 -2.95
C VAL A 48 2.31 20.47 -2.49
N ARG A 49 3.59 20.80 -2.29
CA ARG A 49 4.00 22.13 -1.83
C ARG A 49 5.41 22.47 -2.32
N LYS A 50 5.62 23.74 -2.64
CA LYS A 50 6.96 24.32 -2.89
C LYS A 50 7.34 25.19 -1.71
N TYR A 51 8.59 25.09 -1.27
CA TYR A 51 9.15 25.90 -0.18
C TYR A 51 9.99 27.04 -0.75
N SER A 52 10.23 28.08 0.06
CA SER A 52 10.96 29.29 -0.34
C SER A 52 12.44 29.04 -0.62
N ASP A 53 13.01 27.99 -0.02
CA ASP A 53 14.37 27.51 -0.28
C ASP A 53 14.47 26.71 -1.60
N GLY A 54 13.36 26.55 -2.33
CA GLY A 54 13.25 25.79 -3.57
C GLY A 54 13.11 24.27 -3.38
N GLY A 55 13.10 23.78 -2.15
CA GLY A 55 12.69 22.42 -1.83
C GLY A 55 11.22 22.17 -2.14
N THR A 56 10.83 20.89 -2.27
CA THR A 56 9.44 20.51 -2.56
C THR A 56 8.95 19.38 -1.65
N LEU A 57 7.71 19.48 -1.17
CA LEU A 57 6.97 18.35 -0.66
C LEU A 57 6.28 17.65 -1.82
N ARG A 58 6.54 16.36 -1.98
CA ARG A 58 6.01 15.54 -3.08
C ARG A 58 5.18 14.40 -2.54
N GLN A 59 4.28 13.90 -3.38
CA GLN A 59 3.50 12.71 -3.10
C GLN A 59 3.67 11.64 -4.18
N GLN A 60 3.49 10.39 -3.78
CA GLN A 60 3.32 9.25 -4.67
C GLN A 60 2.23 8.36 -4.07
N ALA A 61 1.24 7.99 -4.89
CA ALA A 61 0.20 7.05 -4.49
C ALA A 61 0.53 5.63 -4.95
N PHE A 62 0.00 4.65 -4.23
CA PHE A 62 0.08 3.24 -4.57
C PHE A 62 -1.12 2.50 -3.96
N ALA A 63 -1.48 1.37 -4.56
CA ALA A 63 -2.41 0.43 -3.97
C ALA A 63 -1.62 -0.74 -3.36
N PHE A 64 -2.07 -1.20 -2.19
CA PHE A 64 -1.74 -2.54 -1.72
C PHE A 64 -2.92 -3.45 -2.07
N THR A 65 -2.67 -4.45 -2.91
CA THR A 65 -3.69 -5.38 -3.40
C THR A 65 -3.49 -6.75 -2.77
N SER A 66 -4.56 -7.37 -2.29
CA SER A 66 -4.57 -8.82 -2.01
C SER A 66 -5.42 -9.54 -3.05
N THR A 67 -4.95 -10.70 -3.50
CA THR A 67 -5.71 -11.66 -4.30
C THR A 67 -6.03 -12.84 -3.40
N GLU A 68 -7.32 -13.08 -3.14
CA GLU A 68 -7.82 -14.08 -2.20
C GLU A 68 -8.75 -15.07 -2.88
N PHE A 69 -8.88 -16.26 -2.29
CA PHE A 69 -9.96 -17.18 -2.67
C PHE A 69 -11.29 -16.53 -2.34
N TYR A 70 -12.24 -16.64 -3.26
CA TYR A 70 -13.55 -16.05 -3.12
C TYR A 70 -14.62 -17.11 -3.34
N SER A 71 -15.48 -17.27 -2.34
CA SER A 71 -16.65 -18.13 -2.39
C SER A 71 -17.91 -17.31 -2.14
N GLU A 72 -19.09 -17.92 -2.34
CA GLU A 72 -20.37 -17.31 -1.96
C GLU A 72 -20.56 -17.23 -0.43
N ASP A 73 -19.69 -17.87 0.36
CA ASP A 73 -19.77 -17.85 1.82
C ASP A 73 -19.29 -16.51 2.38
N ILE A 74 -20.20 -15.78 3.03
CA ILE A 74 -19.97 -14.43 3.61
C ILE A 74 -18.75 -14.34 4.55
N ILE A 75 -18.29 -15.46 5.08
CA ILE A 75 -17.17 -15.57 6.02
C ILE A 75 -15.87 -15.07 5.36
N ASP A 76 -15.65 -15.37 4.08
CA ASP A 76 -14.44 -14.95 3.36
C ASP A 76 -14.40 -13.42 3.22
N GLN A 77 -15.54 -12.79 2.92
CA GLN A 77 -15.67 -11.34 2.79
C GLN A 77 -15.52 -10.65 4.14
N ILE A 78 -16.08 -11.21 5.22
CA ILE A 78 -15.89 -10.69 6.58
C ILE A 78 -14.41 -10.73 6.97
N ASN A 79 -13.72 -11.85 6.69
CA ASN A 79 -12.30 -11.99 6.97
C ASN A 79 -11.46 -10.99 6.18
N ALA A 80 -11.78 -10.77 4.89
CA ALA A 80 -11.11 -9.77 4.07
C ALA A 80 -11.30 -8.36 4.65
N CYS A 81 -12.54 -7.96 4.97
CA CYS A 81 -12.80 -6.66 5.60
C CYS A 81 -12.00 -6.49 6.91
N GLY A 82 -12.03 -7.49 7.80
CA GLY A 82 -11.31 -7.44 9.07
C GLY A 82 -9.78 -7.41 8.91
N PHE A 83 -9.23 -8.02 7.85
CA PHE A 83 -7.81 -7.89 7.51
C PHE A 83 -7.47 -6.45 7.10
N TYR A 84 -8.29 -5.82 6.25
CA TYR A 84 -8.05 -4.47 5.78
C TYR A 84 -8.20 -3.40 6.86
N GLU A 85 -9.14 -3.58 7.80
CA GLU A 85 -9.27 -2.73 8.99
C GLU A 85 -7.98 -2.77 9.83
N GLN A 86 -7.44 -3.98 10.08
CA GLN A 86 -6.18 -4.15 10.80
C GLN A 86 -4.99 -3.56 10.03
N LEU A 87 -4.96 -3.72 8.71
CA LEU A 87 -3.91 -3.19 7.87
C LEU A 87 -3.90 -1.65 7.87
N GLU A 88 -5.07 -1.03 7.76
CA GLU A 88 -5.26 0.42 7.86
C GLU A 88 -4.75 0.95 9.20
N GLU A 89 -5.21 0.36 10.32
CA GLU A 89 -4.77 0.77 11.65
C GLU A 89 -3.25 0.61 11.80
N TRP A 90 -2.68 -0.49 11.30
CA TRP A 90 -1.24 -0.71 11.34
C TRP A 90 -0.46 0.34 10.54
N ILE A 91 -0.90 0.67 9.32
CA ILE A 91 -0.30 1.73 8.50
C ILE A 91 -0.29 3.06 9.28
N GLU A 92 -1.42 3.44 9.87
CA GLU A 92 -1.51 4.66 10.65
C GLU A 92 -0.59 4.67 11.87
N ILE A 93 -0.55 3.56 12.63
CA ILE A 93 0.30 3.43 13.81
C ILE A 93 1.78 3.49 13.42
N GLN A 94 2.19 2.80 12.34
CA GLN A 94 3.57 2.86 11.85
C GLN A 94 3.94 4.28 11.43
N SER A 95 3.06 4.96 10.69
CA SER A 95 3.25 6.35 10.26
C SER A 95 3.38 7.30 11.45
N LYS A 96 2.47 7.21 12.44
CA LYS A 96 2.52 7.99 13.70
C LYS A 96 3.80 7.75 14.51
N LYS A 97 4.35 6.53 14.46
CA LYS A 97 5.62 6.16 15.12
C LYS A 97 6.86 6.58 14.31
N GLY A 98 6.71 7.08 13.09
CA GLY A 98 7.82 7.37 12.19
C GLY A 98 8.48 6.12 11.58
N ASN A 99 7.87 4.95 11.77
CA ASN A 99 8.29 3.71 11.12
C ASN A 99 7.81 3.74 9.67
N LEU A 100 8.62 4.32 8.80
CA LEU A 100 8.25 4.57 7.40
C LEU A 100 9.12 3.75 6.44
N PRO A 101 8.67 3.53 5.19
CA PRO A 101 9.53 3.02 4.13
C PRO A 101 10.85 3.78 4.06
N SER A 102 11.96 3.08 3.79
CA SER A 102 13.31 3.68 3.75
C SER A 102 13.52 4.55 2.51
N ILE A 103 12.85 5.70 2.47
CA ILE A 103 12.83 6.68 1.38
C ILE A 103 13.43 7.99 1.91
N LYS A 104 14.41 8.55 1.19
CA LYS A 104 15.04 9.82 1.58
C LYS A 104 13.98 10.91 1.71
N GLY A 105 13.95 11.60 2.84
CA GLY A 105 13.05 12.72 3.10
C GLY A 105 11.59 12.33 3.35
N ILE A 106 11.27 11.03 3.52
CA ILE A 106 9.89 10.61 3.82
C ILE A 106 9.38 11.30 5.10
N GLN A 107 8.15 11.78 5.04
CA GLN A 107 7.49 12.54 6.11
C GLN A 107 6.34 11.74 6.72
N SER A 108 5.52 11.14 5.86
CA SER A 108 4.37 10.35 6.27
C SER A 108 4.00 9.31 5.23
N MET A 109 3.22 8.34 5.68
CA MET A 109 2.41 7.47 4.84
C MET A 109 0.96 7.57 5.31
N GLU A 110 0.03 7.72 4.38
CA GLU A 110 -1.36 8.04 4.64
C GLU A 110 -2.27 7.12 3.84
N VAL A 111 -3.33 6.64 4.45
CA VAL A 111 -4.40 5.91 3.77
C VAL A 111 -5.30 6.93 3.06
N LEU A 112 -5.49 6.74 1.75
CA LEU A 112 -6.35 7.57 0.90
C LEU A 112 -7.75 6.98 0.75
N SER A 113 -7.81 5.65 0.67
CA SER A 113 -9.05 4.88 0.66
C SER A 113 -8.85 3.66 1.54
N PRO A 114 -9.79 3.36 2.46
CA PRO A 114 -9.77 2.12 3.23
C PRO A 114 -9.90 0.91 2.29
N GLY A 115 -9.77 -0.30 2.85
CA GLY A 115 -9.91 -1.53 2.08
C GLY A 115 -11.28 -1.68 1.41
N TYR A 116 -11.29 -1.99 0.11
CA TYR A 116 -12.52 -2.28 -0.64
C TYR A 116 -12.30 -3.41 -1.65
N LEU A 117 -13.40 -4.07 -2.05
CA LEU A 117 -13.38 -5.04 -3.14
C LEU A 117 -13.17 -4.30 -4.47
N PHE A 118 -12.03 -4.53 -5.10
CA PHE A 118 -11.69 -3.91 -6.39
C PHE A 118 -12.26 -4.72 -7.56
N ASP A 119 -12.17 -6.04 -7.48
CA ASP A 119 -12.59 -6.94 -8.55
C ASP A 119 -12.92 -8.34 -7.97
N ALA A 120 -13.87 -9.05 -8.58
CA ALA A 120 -14.21 -10.43 -8.18
C ALA A 120 -14.65 -11.23 -9.41
N GLU A 121 -13.83 -12.19 -9.81
CA GLU A 121 -14.08 -13.04 -10.98
C GLU A 121 -13.57 -14.47 -10.73
N GLN A 122 -14.30 -15.46 -11.28
CA GLN A 122 -13.86 -16.86 -11.36
C GLN A 122 -13.39 -17.47 -10.01
N GLY A 123 -14.08 -17.15 -8.90
CA GLY A 123 -13.74 -17.68 -7.57
C GLY A 123 -12.52 -17.03 -6.92
N ILE A 124 -12.12 -15.86 -7.42
CA ILE A 124 -11.03 -15.03 -6.88
C ILE A 124 -11.58 -13.62 -6.63
N ALA A 125 -11.17 -13.02 -5.52
CA ALA A 125 -11.42 -11.62 -5.22
C ALA A 125 -10.11 -10.86 -5.08
N ARG A 126 -10.09 -9.65 -5.62
CA ARG A 126 -9.03 -8.67 -5.44
C ARG A 126 -9.55 -7.55 -4.56
N TYR A 127 -8.90 -7.35 -3.44
CA TYR A 127 -9.17 -6.23 -2.56
C TYR A 127 -8.03 -5.23 -2.63
N GLN A 128 -8.32 -3.95 -2.39
CA GLN A 128 -7.33 -2.88 -2.43
C GLN A 128 -7.51 -1.90 -1.27
N ILE A 129 -6.37 -1.46 -0.73
CA ILE A 129 -6.27 -0.24 0.08
C ILE A 129 -5.36 0.73 -0.66
N GLN A 130 -5.78 1.98 -0.78
CA GLN A 130 -4.99 3.00 -1.48
C GLN A 130 -4.28 3.87 -0.47
N CYS A 131 -3.00 4.10 -0.70
CA CYS A 131 -2.14 4.86 0.18
C CYS A 131 -1.36 5.91 -0.61
N ARG A 132 -0.81 6.89 0.09
CA ARG A 132 0.26 7.75 -0.42
C ARG A 132 1.40 7.86 0.57
N ILE A 133 2.58 8.13 0.04
CA ILE A 133 3.70 8.66 0.81
C ILE A 133 3.88 10.15 0.53
N LEU A 134 4.26 10.90 1.56
CA LEU A 134 4.75 12.28 1.42
C LEU A 134 6.25 12.30 1.69
N TYR A 135 7.01 12.99 0.85
CA TYR A 135 8.45 13.10 1.02
C TYR A 135 8.99 14.46 0.57
N LEU A 136 10.00 14.96 1.29
CA LEU A 136 10.75 16.14 0.94
C LEU A 136 11.78 15.80 -0.13
N LYS A 137 11.80 16.60 -1.20
CA LYS A 137 12.87 16.61 -2.19
C LYS A 137 13.58 17.96 -2.11
N GLU A 138 14.79 17.93 -1.59
CA GLU A 138 15.76 19.03 -1.61
C GLU A 138 16.26 19.27 -3.04
N ILE A 139 16.87 20.44 -3.26
CA ILE A 139 17.49 20.83 -4.53
C ILE A 139 18.68 19.92 -4.84
#